data_AF-A0A8C7FN46-F1
#
_entry.id   AF-A0A8C7FN46-F1
#
_cell.length_a   1.000
_cell.length_b   1.000
_cell.length_c   1.000
_cell.angle_alpha   90.00
_cell.angle_beta   90.00
_cell.angle_gamma   90.00
#
_symmetry.space_group_name_H-M   'P 1'
#
loop_
_entity.id
_entity.type
_entity.pdbx_description
1 polymer ?
#
loop_
_entity_poly.entity_id
_entity_poly.type
_entity_poly.pdbx_seq_one_letter_code
_entity_poly.pdbx_strand_id
1 'polypeptide(L)'
;SPDLWPEQLPGVAEFAASCKNPITNSPPKWMAELESEDIEMLKELGSLTTANLMEKVKGLQNLAYQLGLEESREMTRGKFLNILERPKK
;
A
#
# COMPACT_ATOMS: atom_id res chain seq x y z
N SER A 1 18.50 14.07 -7.59
CA SER A 1 18.28 15.31 -6.85
C SER A 1 16.80 15.50 -6.57
N PRO A 2 16.40 15.74 -5.31
CA PRO A 2 15.06 16.20 -4.92
C PRO A 2 14.69 17.58 -5.48
N ASP A 3 15.67 18.29 -6.06
CA ASP A 3 15.53 19.61 -6.71
C ASP A 3 14.71 19.64 -8.01
N LEU A 4 14.10 18.51 -8.42
CA LEU A 4 13.34 18.39 -9.67
C LEU A 4 11.82 18.43 -9.48
N TRP A 5 11.33 18.71 -8.27
CA TRP A 5 9.90 18.91 -8.02
C TRP A 5 9.60 20.41 -7.96
N PRO A 6 8.83 20.96 -8.91
CA PRO A 6 8.58 22.40 -8.98
C PRO A 6 7.66 22.93 -7.86
N GLU A 7 7.01 22.07 -7.07
CA GLU A 7 6.27 22.46 -5.88
C GLU A 7 6.80 21.73 -4.64
N GLN A 8 7.25 22.50 -3.63
CA GLN A 8 7.46 21.97 -2.29
C GLN A 8 6.09 21.63 -1.69
N LEU A 9 5.62 20.41 -1.95
CA LEU A 9 4.47 19.87 -1.25
C LEU A 9 4.79 19.80 0.26
N PRO A 10 3.93 20.38 1.13
CA PRO A 10 4.09 20.27 2.57
C PRO A 10 4.24 18.80 2.97
N GLY A 11 5.27 18.48 3.76
CA GLY A 11 5.58 17.11 4.21
C GLY A 11 6.68 16.39 3.43
N VAL A 12 6.99 16.77 2.18
CA VAL A 12 8.07 16.12 1.41
C VAL A 12 9.45 16.51 1.94
N ALA A 13 9.64 17.78 2.32
CA ALA A 13 10.88 18.26 2.92
C ALA A 13 11.13 17.64 4.30
N GLU A 14 10.07 17.45 5.10
CA GLU A 14 10.13 16.81 6.41
C GLU A 14 10.47 15.32 6.28
N PHE A 15 9.90 14.62 5.29
CA PHE A 15 10.23 13.22 5.00
C PHE A 15 11.71 13.06 4.62
N ALA A 16 12.22 13.90 3.71
CA ALA A 16 13.63 13.87 3.31
C ALA A 16 14.59 14.20 4.45
N ALA A 17 14.18 15.05 5.40
CA ALA A 17 14.94 15.34 6.61
C ALA A 17 14.91 14.19 7.62
N SER A 18 13.78 13.47 7.74
CA SER A 18 13.63 12.30 8.63
C SER A 18 14.55 11.15 8.23
N CYS A 19 14.84 10.98 6.93
CA CYS A 19 15.83 10.00 6.45
C CYS A 19 17.28 10.28 6.88
N LYS A 20 17.57 11.45 7.48
CA LYS A 20 18.92 11.84 7.91
C LYS A 20 19.28 11.41 9.33
N ASN A 21 18.33 10.91 10.12
CA ASN A 21 18.63 10.44 11.48
C ASN A 21 18.82 8.91 11.55
N PRO A 22 19.85 8.44 12.28
CA PRO A 22 20.38 7.10 12.14
C PRO A 22 19.63 6.12 13.04
N ILE A 23 19.25 4.98 12.47
CA ILE A 23 19.05 3.67 13.10
C ILE A 23 18.47 3.76 14.52
N THR A 24 17.14 3.79 14.62
CA THR A 24 16.49 3.36 15.86
C THR A 24 16.80 1.87 16.03
N ASN A 25 17.49 1.46 17.11
CA ASN A 25 17.74 0.04 17.40
C ASN A 25 16.47 -0.79 17.64
N SER A 26 15.30 -0.14 17.73
CA SER A 26 14.01 -0.81 17.72
C SER A 26 13.62 -1.17 16.29
N PRO A 27 13.09 -2.39 16.06
CA PRO A 27 12.45 -2.75 14.80
C PRO A 27 11.47 -1.65 14.36
N PRO A 28 11.39 -1.33 13.06
CA PRO A 28 10.38 -0.40 12.55
C PRO A 28 8.98 -0.82 13.01
N LYS A 29 8.07 0.14 13.23
CA LYS A 29 6.70 -0.16 13.69
C LYS A 29 5.99 -1.21 12.81
N TRP A 30 6.20 -1.19 11.49
CA TRP A 30 5.63 -2.18 10.57
C TRP A 30 6.11 -3.61 10.83
N MET A 31 7.30 -3.77 11.42
CA MET A 31 7.88 -5.08 11.74
C MET A 31 7.35 -5.63 13.08
N ALA A 32 6.76 -4.78 13.92
CA ALA A 32 6.28 -5.17 15.25
C ALA A 32 4.97 -5.98 15.22
N GLU A 33 4.27 -6.00 14.07
CA GLU A 33 2.93 -6.60 13.91
C GLU A 33 2.93 -7.75 12.89
N LEU A 34 4.10 -8.24 12.46
CA LEU A 34 4.16 -9.35 11.51
C LEU A 34 3.82 -10.68 12.18
N GLU A 35 2.83 -11.37 11.62
CA GLU A 35 2.48 -12.73 12.01
C GLU A 35 3.47 -13.74 11.38
N SER A 36 3.47 -14.97 11.88
CA SER A 36 4.32 -16.03 11.33
C SER A 36 4.08 -16.25 9.83
N GLU A 37 2.83 -16.12 9.39
CA GLU A 37 2.43 -16.24 7.98
C GLU A 37 3.02 -15.12 7.11
N ASP A 38 3.06 -13.88 7.62
CA ASP A 38 3.68 -12.75 6.92
C ASP A 38 5.18 -12.98 6.71
N ILE A 39 5.85 -13.53 7.72
CA ILE A 39 7.28 -13.86 7.67
C ILE A 39 7.54 -14.98 6.65
N GLU A 40 6.66 -15.97 6.55
CA GLU A 40 6.75 -17.03 5.56
C GLU A 40 6.54 -16.51 4.13
N MET A 41 5.54 -15.65 3.93
CA MET A 41 5.30 -14.99 2.65
C MET A 41 6.49 -14.09 2.23
N LEU A 42 7.08 -13.35 3.15
CA LEU A 42 8.29 -12.56 2.91
C LEU A 42 9.46 -13.44 2.46
N LYS A 43 9.65 -14.59 3.10
CA LYS A 43 10.69 -15.55 2.73
C LYS A 43 10.42 -16.17 1.35
N GLU A 44 9.17 -16.52 1.06
CA GLU A 44 8.77 -17.04 -0.25
C GLU A 44 9.13 -16.03 -1.35
N LEU A 45 8.73 -14.75 -1.19
CA LEU A 45 9.03 -13.69 -2.15
C LEU A 45 10.54 -13.45 -2.28
N GLY A 46 11.29 -13.48 -1.18
CA GLY A 46 12.74 -13.32 -1.19
C GLY A 46 13.51 -14.48 -1.82
N SER A 47 12.91 -15.69 -1.87
CA SER A 47 13.50 -16.87 -2.50
C SER A 47 13.36 -16.89 -4.03
N LEU A 48 12.53 -16.02 -4.60
CA LEU A 48 12.27 -15.95 -6.03
C LEU A 48 13.45 -15.34 -6.80
N THR A 49 13.61 -15.74 -8.06
CA THR A 49 14.47 -15.01 -8.99
C THR A 49 13.87 -13.64 -9.27
N THR A 50 14.70 -12.67 -9.65
CA THR A 50 14.23 -11.31 -9.99
C THR A 50 13.13 -11.32 -11.05
N ALA A 51 13.23 -12.20 -12.05
CA ALA A 51 12.22 -12.32 -13.10
C ALA A 51 10.86 -12.77 -12.53
N ASN A 52 10.85 -13.81 -11.69
CA ASN A 52 9.63 -14.35 -11.09
C ASN A 52 9.02 -13.36 -10.08
N LEU A 53 9.85 -12.62 -9.35
CA LEU A 53 9.39 -11.57 -8.45
C LEU A 53 8.67 -10.47 -9.23
N MET A 54 9.25 -10.01 -10.34
CA MET A 54 8.63 -9.00 -11.21
C MET A 54 7.32 -9.49 -11.83
N GLU A 55 7.21 -10.77 -12.16
CA GLU A 55 5.96 -11.37 -12.62
C GLU A 55 4.89 -11.38 -11.52
N LYS A 56 5.22 -11.79 -10.29
CA LYS A 56 4.30 -11.70 -9.15
C LYS A 56 3.85 -10.26 -8.89
N VAL A 57 4.75 -9.28 -8.98
CA VAL A 57 4.40 -7.85 -8.83
C VAL A 57 3.39 -7.41 -9.89
N LYS A 58 3.58 -7.78 -11.16
CA LYS A 58 2.61 -7.51 -12.23
C LYS A 58 1.27 -8.20 -11.95
N GLY A 59 1.29 -9.43 -11.46
CA GLY A 59 0.09 -10.16 -11.05
C GLY A 59 -0.71 -9.42 -9.97
N LEU A 60 -0.03 -8.94 -8.92
CA LEU A 60 -0.65 -8.15 -7.85
C LEU A 60 -1.22 -6.82 -8.36
N GLN A 61 -0.53 -6.13 -9.27
CA GLN A 61 -1.04 -4.91 -9.90
C GLN A 61 -2.32 -5.17 -10.71
N ASN A 62 -2.34 -6.26 -11.48
CA ASN A 62 -3.53 -6.66 -12.24
C ASN A 62 -4.69 -7.02 -11.30
N LEU A 63 -4.42 -7.76 -10.23
CA LEU A 63 -5.43 -8.11 -9.23
C LEU A 63 -6.00 -6.86 -8.55
N ALA A 64 -5.14 -5.94 -8.10
CA ALA A 64 -5.56 -4.68 -7.50
C ALA A 64 -6.46 -3.86 -8.44
N TYR A 65 -6.13 -3.84 -9.74
CA TYR A 65 -6.96 -3.19 -10.74
C TYR A 65 -8.34 -3.85 -10.87
N GLN A 66 -8.42 -5.18 -10.97
CA GLN A 66 -9.70 -5.90 -11.06
C GLN A 66 -10.54 -5.67 -9.80
N LEU A 67 -9.95 -5.79 -8.61
CA LEU A 67 -10.62 -5.52 -7.34
C LEU A 67 -11.16 -4.09 -7.29
N GLY A 68 -10.39 -3.09 -7.77
CA GLY A 68 -10.86 -1.71 -7.84
C GLY A 68 -12.07 -1.51 -8.76
N LEU A 69 -12.13 -2.22 -9.89
CA LEU A 69 -13.30 -2.20 -10.78
C LEU A 69 -14.53 -2.81 -10.10
N GLU A 70 -14.34 -3.94 -9.40
CA GLU A 70 -15.40 -4.62 -8.67
C GLU A 70 -15.93 -3.77 -7.51
N GLU A 71 -15.03 -3.20 -6.71
CA GLU A 71 -15.38 -2.29 -5.61
C GLU A 71 -16.18 -1.10 -6.13
N SER A 72 -15.72 -0.43 -7.20
CA SER A 72 -16.42 0.72 -7.79
C SER A 72 -17.85 0.36 -8.24
N ARG A 73 -18.01 -0.82 -8.86
CA ARG A 73 -19.31 -1.35 -9.29
C ARG A 73 -20.22 -1.60 -8.10
N GLU A 74 -19.74 -2.28 -7.06
CA GLU A 74 -20.55 -2.58 -5.88
C GLU A 74 -20.89 -1.33 -5.07
N MET A 75 -19.97 -0.37 -4.96
CA MET A 75 -20.24 0.93 -4.35
C MET A 75 -21.33 1.71 -5.09
N THR A 76 -21.29 1.69 -6.42
CA THR A 76 -22.33 2.30 -7.26
C THR A 76 -23.68 1.62 -7.05
N ARG A 77 -23.73 0.28 -7.02
CA ARG A 77 -24.94 -0.48 -6.73
C ARG A 77 -25.50 -0.15 -5.35
N GLY A 78 -24.66 -0.12 -4.32
CA GLY A 78 -25.05 0.24 -2.96
C GLY A 78 -25.66 1.63 -2.87
N LYS A 79 -25.12 2.61 -3.61
CA LYS A 79 -25.67 3.97 -3.70
C LYS A 79 -27.10 3.97 -4.29
N PHE A 80 -27.35 3.23 -5.36
CA PHE A 80 -28.70 3.16 -5.96
C PHE A 80 -29.72 2.42 -5.10
N LEU A 81 -29.24 1.50 -4.27
CA LEU A 81 -30.07 0.75 -3.33
C LEU A 81 -30.25 1.48 -1.99
N ASN A 82 -29.67 2.67 -1.83
CA ASN A 82 -29.74 3.49 -0.61
C ASN A 82 -29.36 2.71 0.67
N ILE A 83 -28.46 1.73 0.58
CA ILE A 83 -28.12 0.84 1.71
C ILE A 83 -27.43 1.60 2.87
N LEU A 84 -26.81 2.73 2.55
CA LEU A 84 -26.16 3.63 3.52
C LEU A 84 -27.01 4.87 3.83
N GLU A 85 -28.23 4.97 3.30
CA GLU A 85 -29.11 6.11 3.59
C GLU A 85 -29.59 6.00 5.04
N ARG A 86 -29.40 7.08 5.80
CA ARG A 86 -29.87 7.14 7.19
C ARG A 86 -31.40 7.27 7.20
N PRO A 87 -32.10 6.56 8.10
CA PRO A 87 -33.55 6.66 8.20
C PRO A 87 -33.96 8.12 8.47
N LYS A 88 -34.86 8.64 7.65
CA LYS A 88 -35.44 9.98 7.83
C LYS A 88 -36.51 9.88 8.92
N LYS A 89 -36.33 10.63 10.00
CA LYS A 89 -37.34 10.81 11.07
C LYS A 89 -38.44 11.74 10.60
#